data_AF-A0A1A9GFT5-F1
#
_entry.id   AF-A0A1A9GFT5-F1
#
_cell.length_a   1.000
_cell.length_b   1.000
_cell.length_c   1.000
_cell.angle_alpha   90.00
_cell.angle_beta   90.00
_cell.angle_gamma   90.00
#
_symmetry.space_group_name_H-M   'P 1'
#
loop_
_entity.id
_entity.type
_entity.pdbx_description
1 polymer ?
#
loop_
_entity_poly.entity_id
_entity_poly.type
_entity_poly.pdbx_seq_one_letter_code
_entity_poly.pdbx_strand_id
1 'polypeptide(L)'
;MRYRQDDFEIFVDPSSRRKPAAKLFVEAPARISAHIAMNGFIGAYTYVRDGSRLGGGVRSIGRYCSIAPGAVLGDGQHQLDWLTTHPFALDPEQGENEKELPRKAPPKATIIGNDVWIGANAIVMRGVVVGDGAVIGAGAVVTKDVPSYAIVVGVPGRILRYRFPRRTIQRLLKLRWWRYTAGSLKGVPFHDTDAAIVEIERRKKEGTLLRINHPLLRIGKENEAWWVRKEENIKKARGIYKASVAKTQLLLPEAPKPPKPQVYILSKLLKYIRKIARISKGRQA
;
A
#
# COMPACT_ATOMS: atom_id res chain seq x y z
N MET A 1 -17.72 -10.73 4.04
CA MET A 1 -16.90 -11.84 3.51
C MET A 1 -16.30 -12.59 4.69
N ARG A 2 -16.41 -13.94 4.77
CA ARG A 2 -15.73 -14.75 5.80
C ARG A 2 -14.45 -15.35 5.19
N TYR A 3 -13.34 -15.35 5.93
CA TYR A 3 -12.08 -15.97 5.51
C TYR A 3 -11.83 -17.22 6.36
N ARG A 4 -11.76 -18.40 5.74
CA ARG A 4 -11.22 -19.62 6.35
C ARG A 4 -9.71 -19.67 6.15
N GLN A 5 -9.05 -20.50 6.94
CA GLN A 5 -7.60 -20.64 6.96
C GLN A 5 -7.01 -21.05 5.58
N ASP A 6 -7.78 -21.80 4.79
CA ASP A 6 -7.38 -22.29 3.47
C ASP A 6 -8.12 -21.58 2.32
N ASP A 7 -8.89 -20.52 2.60
CA ASP A 7 -9.64 -19.81 1.56
C ASP A 7 -8.69 -19.13 0.58
N PHE A 8 -8.70 -19.61 -0.66
CA PHE A 8 -7.84 -19.10 -1.71
C PHE A 8 -8.60 -19.08 -3.03
N GLU A 9 -8.76 -17.89 -3.60
CA GLU A 9 -9.40 -17.70 -4.90
C GLU A 9 -8.46 -16.84 -5.74
N ILE A 10 -7.85 -17.42 -6.77
CA ILE A 10 -7.06 -16.65 -7.74
C ILE A 10 -7.70 -16.82 -9.11
N PHE A 11 -8.25 -15.73 -9.59
CA PHE A 11 -8.60 -15.51 -10.96
C PHE A 11 -7.51 -14.64 -11.60
N VAL A 12 -6.86 -15.19 -12.62
CA VAL A 12 -5.92 -14.43 -13.45
C VAL A 12 -6.56 -14.25 -14.81
N ASP A 13 -6.56 -13.01 -15.30
CA ASP A 13 -7.04 -12.70 -16.64
C ASP A 13 -6.32 -13.59 -17.69
N PRO A 14 -7.04 -14.35 -18.54
CA PRO A 14 -6.46 -15.23 -19.56
C PRO A 14 -5.54 -14.51 -20.57
N SER A 15 -5.73 -13.22 -20.78
CA SER A 15 -4.87 -12.40 -21.64
C SER A 15 -3.50 -12.09 -21.00
N SER A 16 -3.30 -12.42 -19.72
CA SER A 16 -2.04 -12.20 -19.01
C SER A 16 -0.92 -13.07 -19.59
N ARG A 17 -0.10 -12.51 -20.48
CA ARG A 17 1.12 -13.18 -20.96
C ARG A 17 2.18 -13.19 -19.85
N ARG A 18 2.37 -14.34 -19.20
CA ARG A 18 3.44 -14.50 -18.20
C ARG A 18 4.71 -15.03 -18.83
N LYS A 19 5.85 -14.42 -18.49
CA LYS A 19 7.15 -15.01 -18.80
C LYS A 19 7.31 -16.33 -18.03
N PRO A 20 7.94 -17.35 -18.63
CA PRO A 20 8.23 -18.64 -18.02
C PRO A 20 8.76 -18.68 -16.58
N ALA A 21 9.48 -17.63 -16.18
CA ALA A 21 10.17 -17.56 -14.90
C ALA A 21 9.41 -16.77 -13.83
N ALA A 22 8.11 -16.47 -14.02
CA ALA A 22 7.36 -15.67 -13.08
C ALA A 22 7.29 -16.35 -11.69
N LYS A 23 7.59 -15.58 -10.64
CA LYS A 23 7.71 -16.04 -9.24
C LYS A 23 6.80 -15.19 -8.37
N LEU A 24 5.49 -15.34 -8.58
CA LEU A 24 4.50 -14.79 -7.67
C LEU A 24 4.26 -15.78 -6.54
N PHE A 25 4.45 -15.30 -5.32
CA PHE A 25 4.13 -15.98 -4.08
C PHE A 25 2.93 -15.31 -3.45
N VAL A 26 1.97 -16.10 -3.00
CA VAL A 26 0.78 -15.59 -2.32
C VAL A 26 0.64 -16.31 -1.00
N GLU A 27 0.43 -15.53 0.06
CA GLU A 27 0.19 -16.05 1.40
C GLU A 27 -1.33 -16.18 1.61
N ALA A 28 -1.79 -17.37 2.01
CA ALA A 28 -3.20 -17.61 2.26
C ALA A 28 -3.66 -17.00 3.61
N PRO A 29 -4.95 -16.65 3.74
CA PRO A 29 -5.96 -16.64 2.67
C PRO A 29 -5.83 -15.41 1.78
N ALA A 30 -6.18 -15.50 0.49
CA ALA A 30 -6.16 -14.33 -0.42
C ALA A 30 -7.17 -14.51 -1.55
N ARG A 31 -7.71 -13.40 -2.06
CA ARG A 31 -8.68 -13.41 -3.18
C ARG A 31 -8.29 -12.42 -4.26
N ILE A 32 -7.81 -12.88 -5.40
CA ILE A 32 -7.23 -12.02 -6.43
C ILE A 32 -7.98 -12.24 -7.73
N SER A 33 -8.63 -11.21 -8.25
CA SER A 33 -9.23 -11.18 -9.59
C SER A 33 -8.63 -10.01 -10.35
N ALA A 34 -7.57 -10.26 -11.11
CA ALA A 34 -6.81 -9.20 -11.78
C ALA A 34 -5.99 -9.73 -12.97
N HIS A 35 -5.58 -8.81 -13.84
CA HIS A 35 -4.45 -9.04 -14.73
C HIS A 35 -3.15 -8.94 -13.93
N ILE A 36 -2.31 -9.98 -13.98
CA ILE A 36 -1.14 -10.09 -13.10
C ILE A 36 0.13 -10.30 -13.94
N ALA A 37 0.92 -9.24 -14.10
CA ALA A 37 2.25 -9.26 -14.69
C ALA A 37 3.37 -9.17 -13.63
N MET A 38 3.02 -8.90 -12.36
CA MET A 38 3.99 -8.70 -11.28
C MET A 38 4.76 -9.97 -10.90
N ASN A 39 6.00 -9.76 -10.43
CA ASN A 39 6.81 -10.80 -9.80
C ASN A 39 7.05 -10.46 -8.34
N GLY A 40 6.52 -11.27 -7.43
CA GLY A 40 6.88 -11.14 -6.03
C GLY A 40 5.94 -11.73 -5.02
N PHE A 41 5.42 -10.92 -4.10
CA PHE A 41 4.72 -11.41 -2.92
C PHE A 41 3.40 -10.68 -2.70
N ILE A 42 2.32 -11.42 -2.46
CA ILE A 42 1.04 -10.88 -1.99
C ILE A 42 0.74 -11.48 -0.63
N GLY A 43 0.49 -10.62 0.36
CA GLY A 43 0.25 -11.05 1.74
C GLY A 43 -1.16 -11.56 2.00
N ALA A 44 -1.30 -12.31 3.08
CA ALA A 44 -2.57 -12.86 3.55
C ALA A 44 -3.63 -11.78 3.81
N TYR A 45 -4.88 -12.20 3.69
CA TYR A 45 -6.12 -11.43 3.80
C TYR A 45 -6.24 -10.27 2.80
N THR A 46 -5.35 -10.19 1.82
CA THR A 46 -5.45 -9.22 0.74
C THR A 46 -6.44 -9.71 -0.30
N TYR A 47 -7.29 -8.80 -0.78
CA TYR A 47 -8.10 -9.02 -1.95
C TYR A 47 -7.88 -7.97 -3.04
N VAL A 48 -8.02 -8.41 -4.29
CA VAL A 48 -7.95 -7.59 -5.49
C VAL A 48 -9.18 -7.87 -6.34
N ARG A 49 -9.90 -6.81 -6.69
CA ARG A 49 -11.12 -6.89 -7.47
C ARG A 49 -10.85 -6.79 -8.97
N ASP A 50 -11.81 -7.32 -9.70
CA ASP A 50 -11.89 -7.44 -11.15
C ASP A 50 -11.50 -6.16 -11.92
N GLY A 51 -10.94 -6.35 -13.12
CA GLY A 51 -10.45 -5.26 -13.97
C GLY A 51 -9.15 -4.59 -13.49
N SER A 52 -8.64 -4.94 -12.31
CA SER A 52 -7.36 -4.41 -11.82
C SER A 52 -6.17 -4.96 -12.60
N ARG A 53 -5.11 -4.17 -12.72
CA ARG A 53 -3.84 -4.55 -13.33
C ARG A 53 -2.67 -4.42 -12.35
N LEU A 54 -2.05 -5.55 -12.03
CA LEU A 54 -0.82 -5.62 -11.24
C LEU A 54 0.38 -5.73 -12.19
N GLY A 55 0.95 -4.59 -12.54
CA GLY A 55 2.03 -4.46 -13.52
C GLY A 55 3.37 -5.05 -13.08
N GLY A 56 4.27 -5.25 -14.06
CA GLY A 56 5.59 -5.87 -13.84
C GLY A 56 6.52 -5.10 -12.89
N GLY A 57 6.24 -3.82 -12.61
CA GLY A 57 6.95 -3.01 -11.64
C GLY A 57 6.59 -3.29 -10.18
N VAL A 58 5.47 -3.98 -9.92
CA VAL A 58 5.05 -4.31 -8.55
C VAL A 58 5.90 -5.45 -7.99
N ARG A 59 6.51 -5.21 -6.82
CA ARG A 59 7.33 -6.20 -6.13
C ARG A 59 6.57 -6.92 -5.03
N SER A 60 5.66 -6.23 -4.38
CA SER A 60 4.94 -6.75 -3.24
C SER A 60 3.69 -5.96 -2.94
N ILE A 61 2.70 -6.69 -2.41
CA ILE A 61 1.49 -6.16 -1.79
C ILE A 61 1.41 -6.79 -0.42
N GLY A 62 1.24 -5.98 0.63
CA GLY A 62 1.21 -6.46 1.99
C GLY A 62 -0.03 -7.28 2.34
N ARG A 63 -0.21 -7.50 3.63
CA ARG A 63 -1.35 -8.22 4.19
C ARG A 63 -2.54 -7.29 4.38
N TYR A 64 -3.76 -7.84 4.43
CA TYR A 64 -5.00 -7.13 4.72
C TYR A 64 -5.28 -5.94 3.78
N CYS A 65 -4.78 -5.98 2.54
CA CYS A 65 -5.04 -4.91 1.58
C CYS A 65 -6.39 -5.10 0.88
N SER A 66 -7.03 -3.98 0.57
CA SER A 66 -8.30 -3.91 -0.12
C SER A 66 -8.10 -3.15 -1.43
N ILE A 67 -8.11 -3.85 -2.57
CA ILE A 67 -7.90 -3.24 -3.88
C ILE A 67 -9.20 -3.33 -4.67
N ALA A 68 -9.82 -2.19 -4.91
CA ALA A 68 -11.08 -2.04 -5.61
C ALA A 68 -10.93 -2.23 -7.14
N PRO A 69 -12.04 -2.40 -7.89
CA PRO A 69 -12.00 -2.71 -9.32
C PRO A 69 -11.23 -1.66 -10.14
N GLY A 70 -10.58 -2.12 -11.21
CA GLY A 70 -9.91 -1.24 -12.19
C GLY A 70 -8.64 -0.54 -11.70
N ALA A 71 -8.11 -0.89 -10.51
CA ALA A 71 -6.88 -0.28 -10.03
C ALA A 71 -5.66 -0.69 -10.88
N VAL A 72 -4.80 0.25 -11.24
CA VAL A 72 -3.59 0.00 -12.05
C VAL A 72 -2.35 0.28 -11.22
N LEU A 73 -1.54 -0.74 -10.95
CA LEU A 73 -0.38 -0.65 -10.07
C LEU A 73 0.91 -0.98 -10.83
N GLY A 74 1.88 -0.07 -10.81
CA GLY A 74 3.25 -0.33 -11.24
C GLY A 74 3.42 -0.80 -12.68
N ASP A 75 2.60 -0.28 -13.60
CA ASP A 75 2.65 -0.64 -15.03
C ASP A 75 3.89 -0.09 -15.74
N GLY A 76 4.14 -0.57 -16.96
CA GLY A 76 5.26 -0.15 -17.80
C GLY A 76 5.32 1.37 -18.04
N GLN A 77 6.53 1.90 -18.21
CA GLN A 77 6.78 3.29 -18.56
C GLN A 77 7.69 3.31 -19.78
N HIS A 78 7.44 4.25 -20.69
CA HIS A 78 8.28 4.48 -21.86
C HIS A 78 9.37 5.50 -21.54
N GLN A 79 10.46 5.40 -22.29
CA GLN A 79 11.52 6.39 -22.29
C GLN A 79 10.97 7.68 -22.92
N LEU A 80 11.21 8.83 -22.29
CA LEU A 80 10.70 10.14 -22.73
C LEU A 80 11.82 11.05 -23.24
N ASP A 81 13.06 10.62 -23.05
CA ASP A 81 14.31 11.33 -23.34
C ASP A 81 14.91 10.93 -24.70
N TRP A 82 14.22 10.08 -25.47
CA TRP A 82 14.64 9.62 -26.79
C TRP A 82 13.82 10.29 -27.89
N LEU A 83 14.30 10.19 -29.13
CA LEU A 83 13.59 10.71 -30.31
C LEU A 83 12.15 10.16 -30.42
N THR A 84 11.94 8.91 -30.01
CA THR A 84 10.62 8.26 -30.01
C THR A 84 10.38 7.53 -28.69
N THR A 85 9.12 7.52 -28.25
CA THR A 85 8.67 6.72 -27.12
C THR A 85 8.23 5.31 -27.55
N HIS A 86 8.18 5.03 -28.86
CA HIS A 86 7.72 3.74 -29.37
C HIS A 86 8.77 2.63 -29.15
N PRO A 87 8.38 1.42 -28.73
CA PRO A 87 9.32 0.34 -28.42
C PRO A 87 10.09 -0.20 -29.64
N PHE A 88 9.73 0.17 -30.87
CA PHE A 88 10.47 -0.24 -32.09
C PHE A 88 11.93 0.22 -32.04
N ALA A 89 12.20 1.35 -31.37
CA ALA A 89 13.57 1.85 -31.21
C ALA A 89 14.47 0.91 -30.40
N LEU A 90 13.89 -0.04 -29.67
CA LEU A 90 14.59 -1.10 -28.92
C LEU A 90 14.48 -2.47 -29.62
N ASP A 91 13.84 -2.54 -30.77
CA ASP A 91 13.72 -3.76 -31.55
C ASP A 91 15.04 -3.98 -32.30
N PRO A 92 15.76 -5.09 -32.09
CA PRO A 92 17.04 -5.33 -32.76
C PRO A 92 16.96 -5.39 -34.29
N GLU A 93 15.77 -5.62 -34.87
CA GLU A 93 15.57 -5.67 -36.31
C GLU A 93 15.23 -4.29 -36.92
N GLN A 94 14.69 -3.35 -36.13
CA GLN A 94 14.18 -2.07 -36.61
C GLN A 94 14.84 -0.83 -36.00
N GLY A 95 15.44 -0.98 -34.83
CA GLY A 95 16.03 0.09 -34.04
C GLY A 95 17.39 -0.30 -33.49
N GLU A 96 17.69 0.17 -32.29
CA GLU A 96 18.96 -0.12 -31.62
C GLU A 96 18.81 -1.36 -30.73
N ASN A 97 19.83 -2.23 -30.76
CA ASN A 97 19.87 -3.40 -29.87
C ASN A 97 20.00 -2.93 -28.41
N GLU A 98 18.95 -3.13 -27.60
CA GLU A 98 18.92 -2.74 -26.18
C GLU A 98 20.17 -3.19 -25.38
N LYS A 99 20.78 -4.32 -25.76
CA LYS A 99 21.96 -4.87 -25.07
C LYS A 99 23.23 -4.06 -25.29
N GLU A 100 23.30 -3.30 -26.38
CA GLU A 100 24.45 -2.48 -26.78
C GLU A 100 24.32 -1.05 -26.24
N LEU A 101 23.13 -0.68 -25.78
CA LEU A 101 22.84 0.62 -25.21
C LEU A 101 23.39 0.76 -23.78
N PRO A 102 23.70 2.00 -23.34
CA PRO A 102 24.10 2.25 -21.97
C PRO A 102 23.09 1.67 -20.98
N ARG A 103 23.58 0.80 -20.08
CA ARG A 103 22.73 0.16 -19.07
C ARG A 103 22.09 1.22 -18.18
N LYS A 104 20.80 1.47 -18.37
CA LYS A 104 20.00 2.24 -17.42
C LYS A 104 19.84 1.45 -16.13
N ALA A 105 19.91 2.14 -14.99
CA ALA A 105 19.61 1.52 -13.70
C ALA A 105 18.20 0.90 -13.75
N PRO A 106 18.01 -0.29 -13.17
CA PRO A 106 16.69 -0.92 -13.19
C PRO A 106 15.69 0.01 -12.49
N PRO A 107 14.49 0.19 -13.07
CA PRO A 107 13.47 1.06 -12.51
C PRO A 107 13.11 0.62 -11.09
N LYS A 108 12.83 1.60 -10.21
CA LYS A 108 12.44 1.36 -8.83
C LYS A 108 11.20 0.45 -8.79
N ALA A 109 11.16 -0.42 -7.79
CA ALA A 109 10.06 -1.34 -7.61
C ALA A 109 8.89 -0.67 -6.87
N THR A 110 7.66 -0.87 -7.35
CA THR A 110 6.44 -0.46 -6.64
C THR A 110 6.18 -1.42 -5.48
N ILE A 111 5.91 -0.88 -4.30
CA ILE A 111 5.69 -1.65 -3.08
C ILE A 111 4.43 -1.12 -2.40
N ILE A 112 3.48 -2.02 -2.13
CA ILE A 112 2.28 -1.69 -1.36
C ILE A 112 2.43 -2.29 0.04
N GLY A 113 2.26 -1.47 1.07
CA GLY A 113 2.29 -1.87 2.47
C GLY A 113 1.15 -2.77 2.89
N ASN A 114 0.95 -2.89 4.19
CA ASN A 114 -0.12 -3.68 4.81
C ASN A 114 -1.31 -2.77 5.15
N ASP A 115 -2.52 -3.32 5.24
CA ASP A 115 -3.75 -2.54 5.56
C ASP A 115 -3.99 -1.35 4.60
N VAL A 116 -3.56 -1.48 3.34
CA VAL A 116 -3.74 -0.43 2.34
C VAL A 116 -5.10 -0.58 1.67
N TRP A 117 -5.84 0.52 1.55
CA TRP A 117 -7.02 0.60 0.70
C TRP A 117 -6.72 1.37 -0.58
N ILE A 118 -6.98 0.76 -1.74
CA ILE A 118 -6.87 1.39 -3.06
C ILE A 118 -8.26 1.43 -3.68
N GLY A 119 -8.76 2.63 -3.93
CA GLY A 119 -10.07 2.90 -4.51
C GLY A 119 -10.16 2.55 -5.99
N ALA A 120 -11.39 2.50 -6.49
CA ALA A 120 -11.67 2.07 -7.85
C ALA A 120 -10.96 2.98 -8.87
N ASN A 121 -10.41 2.38 -9.93
CA ASN A 121 -9.69 3.08 -11.00
C ASN A 121 -8.53 3.97 -10.53
N ALA A 122 -8.00 3.76 -9.33
CA ALA A 122 -6.80 4.46 -8.89
C ALA A 122 -5.56 3.93 -9.62
N ILE A 123 -4.63 4.82 -9.93
CA ILE A 123 -3.38 4.51 -10.63
C ILE A 123 -2.23 4.79 -9.67
N VAL A 124 -1.40 3.78 -9.40
CA VAL A 124 -0.14 3.93 -8.66
C VAL A 124 1.01 3.74 -9.62
N MET A 125 1.78 4.80 -9.86
CA MET A 125 2.87 4.78 -10.83
C MET A 125 3.98 3.79 -10.44
N ARG A 126 4.74 3.36 -11.45
CA ARG A 126 5.91 2.51 -11.24
C ARG A 126 6.92 3.17 -10.30
N GLY A 127 7.47 2.38 -9.39
CA GLY A 127 8.49 2.82 -8.43
C GLY A 127 7.98 3.50 -7.17
N VAL A 128 6.66 3.68 -7.04
CA VAL A 128 6.03 4.27 -5.85
C VAL A 128 5.98 3.26 -4.70
N VAL A 129 6.37 3.69 -3.50
CA VAL A 129 6.18 2.97 -2.25
C VAL A 129 4.96 3.55 -1.52
N VAL A 130 3.97 2.70 -1.24
CA VAL A 130 2.77 3.04 -0.46
C VAL A 130 2.91 2.46 0.95
N GLY A 131 2.93 3.33 1.95
CA GLY A 131 3.13 2.99 3.35
C GLY A 131 2.00 2.16 3.97
N ASP A 132 2.26 1.56 5.12
CA ASP A 132 1.27 0.74 5.84
C ASP A 132 0.06 1.60 6.24
N GLY A 133 -1.15 1.07 6.06
CA GLY A 133 -2.39 1.75 6.43
C GLY A 133 -2.80 2.88 5.48
N ALA A 134 -2.07 3.15 4.40
CA ALA A 134 -2.41 4.24 3.49
C ALA A 134 -3.75 4.01 2.76
N VAL A 135 -4.39 5.10 2.34
CA VAL A 135 -5.61 5.09 1.53
C VAL A 135 -5.36 5.86 0.24
N ILE A 136 -5.61 5.22 -0.89
CA ILE A 136 -5.60 5.85 -2.20
C ILE A 136 -7.05 5.98 -2.65
N GLY A 137 -7.54 7.21 -2.79
CA GLY A 137 -8.91 7.49 -3.22
C GLY A 137 -9.19 6.99 -4.64
N ALA A 138 -10.47 6.75 -4.95
CA ALA A 138 -10.89 6.35 -6.29
C ALA A 138 -10.44 7.39 -7.35
N GLY A 139 -9.99 6.89 -8.50
CA GLY A 139 -9.48 7.70 -9.62
C GLY A 139 -8.19 8.48 -9.35
N ALA A 140 -7.56 8.34 -8.17
CA ALA A 140 -6.34 9.09 -7.86
C ALA A 140 -5.14 8.58 -8.67
N VAL A 141 -4.27 9.48 -9.14
CA VAL A 141 -3.03 9.13 -9.85
C VAL A 141 -1.82 9.43 -8.97
N VAL A 142 -1.30 8.41 -8.30
CA VAL A 142 -0.22 8.52 -7.32
C VAL A 142 1.13 8.42 -8.01
N THR A 143 1.84 9.54 -8.05
CA THR A 143 3.15 9.67 -8.73
C THR A 143 4.34 9.74 -7.77
N LYS A 144 4.11 9.70 -6.45
CA LYS A 144 5.13 9.83 -5.40
C LYS A 144 4.84 8.87 -4.26
N ASP A 145 5.85 8.54 -3.48
CA ASP A 145 5.72 7.70 -2.28
C ASP A 145 4.66 8.26 -1.33
N VAL A 146 3.90 7.35 -0.71
CA VAL A 146 2.77 7.68 0.16
C VAL A 146 3.13 7.29 1.59
N PRO A 147 3.18 8.24 2.54
CA PRO A 147 3.46 7.93 3.93
C PRO A 147 2.44 6.97 4.55
N SER A 148 2.88 6.22 5.56
CA SER A 148 1.99 5.30 6.29
C SER A 148 0.78 6.06 6.87
N TYR A 149 -0.40 5.47 6.74
CA TYR A 149 -1.69 6.03 7.16
C TYR A 149 -2.11 7.35 6.49
N ALA A 150 -1.42 7.81 5.45
CA ALA A 150 -1.85 8.95 4.66
C ALA A 150 -3.05 8.59 3.77
N ILE A 151 -3.93 9.56 3.53
CA ILE A 151 -5.04 9.48 2.58
C ILE A 151 -4.67 10.38 1.40
N VAL A 152 -4.58 9.80 0.20
CA VAL A 152 -4.20 10.47 -1.04
C VAL A 152 -5.37 10.49 -2.01
N VAL A 153 -5.64 11.64 -2.62
CA VAL A 153 -6.72 11.83 -3.61
C VAL A 153 -6.27 12.73 -4.76
N GLY A 154 -6.97 12.66 -5.89
CA GLY A 154 -6.82 13.58 -7.02
C GLY A 154 -5.80 13.17 -8.08
N VAL A 155 -5.70 14.00 -9.13
CA VAL A 155 -4.81 13.84 -10.28
C VAL A 155 -4.06 15.16 -10.53
N PRO A 156 -2.75 15.22 -10.26
CA PRO A 156 -1.94 14.21 -9.59
C PRO A 156 -2.32 14.05 -8.11
N GLY A 157 -2.12 12.86 -7.57
CA GLY A 157 -2.45 12.51 -6.19
C GLY A 157 -1.71 13.38 -5.19
N ARG A 158 -2.44 13.87 -4.19
CA ARG A 158 -1.92 14.66 -3.07
C ARG A 158 -2.46 14.12 -1.75
N ILE A 159 -1.63 14.21 -0.71
CA ILE A 159 -2.05 13.87 0.66
C ILE A 159 -3.14 14.85 1.07
N LEU A 160 -4.35 14.34 1.35
CA LEU A 160 -5.47 15.08 1.89
C LEU A 160 -5.33 15.26 3.41
N ARG A 161 -5.11 14.14 4.10
CA ARG A 161 -4.92 14.06 5.56
C ARG A 161 -4.35 12.71 5.95
N TYR A 162 -4.15 12.48 7.24
CA TYR A 162 -3.86 11.17 7.79
C TYR A 162 -5.12 10.54 8.39
N ARG A 163 -5.15 9.19 8.47
CA ARG A 163 -6.23 8.44 9.13
C ARG A 163 -6.31 8.75 10.64
N PHE A 164 -5.14 8.92 11.28
CA PHE A 164 -5.01 9.05 12.73
C PHE A 164 -3.98 10.11 13.13
N PRO A 165 -3.98 10.55 14.41
CA PRO A 165 -2.89 11.35 14.97
C PRO A 165 -1.55 10.61 14.92
N ARG A 166 -0.45 11.36 14.82
CA ARG A 166 0.92 10.82 14.71
C ARG A 166 1.26 9.80 15.80
N ARG A 167 0.86 10.05 17.05
CA ARG A 167 1.11 9.14 18.18
C ARG A 167 0.45 7.78 17.96
N THR A 168 -0.80 7.77 17.49
CA THR A 168 -1.55 6.56 17.17
C THR A 168 -0.90 5.80 16.01
N ILE A 169 -0.48 6.51 14.95
CA ILE A 169 0.24 5.91 13.82
C ILE A 169 1.52 5.22 14.29
N GLN A 170 2.34 5.88 15.11
CA GLN A 170 3.57 5.29 15.65
C GLN A 170 3.29 4.03 16.48
N ARG A 171 2.24 4.05 17.32
CA ARG A 171 1.82 2.86 18.08
C ARG A 171 1.43 1.72 17.14
N LEU A 172 0.63 1.99 16.12
CA LEU A 172 0.21 0.98 15.14
C LEU A 172 1.39 0.38 14.35
N LEU A 173 2.33 1.21 13.89
CA LEU A 173 3.54 0.79 13.19
C LEU A 173 4.48 -0.05 14.07
N LYS A 174 4.49 0.20 15.39
CA LYS A 174 5.20 -0.63 16.37
C LYS A 174 4.45 -1.93 16.66
N LEU A 175 3.12 -1.87 16.78
CA LEU A 175 2.26 -3.00 17.09
C LEU A 175 2.28 -4.04 15.97
N ARG A 176 2.19 -3.59 14.71
CA ARG A 176 2.14 -4.40 13.48
C ARG A 176 1.06 -5.49 13.57
N TRP A 177 -0.17 -5.07 13.86
CA TRP A 177 -1.29 -5.97 14.11
C TRP A 177 -1.57 -6.91 12.93
N TRP A 178 -1.30 -6.47 11.69
CA TRP A 178 -1.43 -7.26 10.45
C TRP A 178 -0.50 -8.48 10.39
N ARG A 179 0.32 -8.72 11.43
CA ARG A 179 1.11 -9.94 11.57
C ARG A 179 0.31 -11.12 12.09
N TYR A 180 -0.89 -10.89 12.62
CA TYR A 180 -1.71 -11.90 13.30
C TYR A 180 -2.89 -12.33 12.44
N THR A 181 -3.40 -13.54 12.65
CA THR A 181 -4.54 -14.08 11.89
C THR A 181 -5.83 -13.39 12.30
N ALA A 182 -6.74 -13.19 11.35
CA ALA A 182 -8.04 -12.57 11.61
C ALA A 182 -8.83 -13.31 12.71
N GLY A 183 -8.69 -14.64 12.77
CA GLY A 183 -9.30 -15.48 13.81
C GLY A 183 -8.83 -15.12 15.21
N SER A 184 -7.52 -14.92 15.41
CA SER A 184 -6.97 -14.53 16.73
C SER A 184 -7.33 -13.08 17.14
N LEU A 185 -7.71 -12.26 16.17
CA LEU A 185 -8.19 -10.89 16.38
C LEU A 185 -9.72 -10.81 16.59
N LYS A 186 -10.43 -11.94 16.58
CA LYS A 186 -11.87 -11.97 16.85
C LYS A 186 -12.17 -11.34 18.21
N GLY A 187 -13.19 -10.48 18.24
CA GLY A 187 -13.62 -9.78 19.45
C GLY A 187 -12.80 -8.52 19.81
N VAL A 188 -11.77 -8.17 19.04
CA VAL A 188 -11.12 -6.85 19.18
C VAL A 188 -12.12 -5.74 18.78
N PRO A 189 -12.24 -4.65 19.55
CA PRO A 189 -13.20 -3.57 19.25
C PRO A 189 -12.68 -2.63 18.14
N PHE A 190 -12.61 -3.10 16.90
CA PHE A 190 -12.01 -2.35 15.77
C PHE A 190 -12.63 -0.96 15.47
N HIS A 191 -13.84 -0.68 15.95
CA HIS A 191 -14.47 0.63 15.81
C HIS A 191 -13.85 1.69 16.73
N ASP A 192 -13.20 1.27 17.83
CA ASP A 192 -12.44 2.10 18.74
C ASP A 192 -10.94 1.79 18.58
N THR A 193 -10.21 2.71 17.96
CA THR A 193 -8.80 2.50 17.64
C THR A 193 -7.93 2.35 18.89
N ASP A 194 -8.17 3.13 19.94
CA ASP A 194 -7.32 3.08 21.14
C ASP A 194 -7.62 1.84 21.96
N ALA A 195 -8.89 1.48 22.12
CA ALA A 195 -9.28 0.22 22.78
C ALA A 195 -8.77 -1.00 22.02
N ALA A 196 -8.84 -0.98 20.67
CA ALA A 196 -8.30 -2.05 19.85
C ALA A 196 -6.78 -2.21 20.01
N ILE A 197 -6.02 -1.10 20.03
CA ILE A 197 -4.58 -1.14 20.24
C ILE A 197 -4.26 -1.74 21.61
N VAL A 198 -4.92 -1.28 22.67
CA VAL A 198 -4.73 -1.77 24.05
C VAL A 198 -5.00 -3.26 24.13
N GLU A 199 -6.11 -3.73 23.57
CA GLU A 199 -6.48 -5.14 23.62
C GLU A 199 -5.49 -6.02 22.84
N ILE A 200 -5.04 -5.58 21.67
CA ILE A 200 -4.03 -6.33 20.91
C ILE A 200 -2.67 -6.32 21.62
N GLU A 201 -2.27 -5.19 22.25
CA GLU A 201 -1.05 -5.10 23.06
C GLU A 201 -1.10 -6.08 24.24
N ARG A 202 -2.24 -6.17 24.92
CA ARG A 202 -2.49 -7.13 26.01
C ARG A 202 -2.38 -8.58 25.52
N ARG A 203 -3.15 -8.97 24.49
CA ARG A 203 -3.10 -10.33 23.91
C ARG A 203 -1.71 -10.71 23.39
N LYS A 204 -0.97 -9.74 22.84
CA LYS A 204 0.42 -9.94 22.40
C LYS A 204 1.34 -10.28 23.57
N LYS A 205 1.18 -9.60 24.71
CA LYS A 205 1.96 -9.86 25.94
C LYS A 205 1.65 -11.24 26.52
N GLU A 206 0.39 -11.64 26.45
CA GLU A 206 -0.09 -12.95 26.93
C GLU A 206 0.21 -14.10 25.96
N GLY A 207 0.68 -13.81 24.74
CA GLY A 207 0.98 -14.84 23.75
C GLY A 207 -0.24 -15.47 23.08
N THR A 208 -1.43 -14.88 23.22
CA THR A 208 -2.69 -15.44 22.68
C THR A 208 -2.93 -15.10 21.21
N LEU A 209 -2.11 -14.24 20.61
CA LEU A 209 -2.21 -13.89 19.19
C LEU A 209 -1.45 -14.89 18.31
N LEU A 210 -2.17 -15.49 17.36
CA LEU A 210 -1.60 -16.41 16.38
C LEU A 210 -0.99 -15.61 15.23
N ARG A 211 0.32 -15.78 15.00
CA ARG A 211 0.99 -15.16 13.86
C ARG A 211 0.60 -15.84 12.56
N ILE A 212 0.45 -15.05 11.51
CA ILE A 212 0.32 -15.56 10.14
C ILE A 212 1.65 -16.23 9.77
N ASN A 213 1.57 -17.54 9.62
CA ASN A 213 2.61 -18.43 9.12
C ASN A 213 2.01 -19.43 8.11
N HIS A 214 0.93 -19.01 7.43
CA HIS A 214 0.19 -19.87 6.50
C HIS A 214 1.07 -20.34 5.34
N PRO A 215 0.69 -21.46 4.69
CA PRO A 215 1.46 -21.97 3.59
C PRO A 215 1.44 -20.97 2.42
N LEU A 216 2.51 -20.99 1.64
CA LEU A 216 2.67 -20.12 0.48
C LEU A 216 2.28 -20.88 -0.78
N LEU A 217 1.56 -20.19 -1.66
CA LEU A 217 1.28 -20.66 -3.01
C LEU A 217 2.21 -19.96 -3.99
N ARG A 218 2.74 -20.72 -4.95
CA ARG A 218 3.46 -20.18 -6.10
C ARG A 218 2.56 -20.30 -7.32
N ILE A 219 2.39 -19.18 -8.03
CA ILE A 219 1.62 -19.16 -9.28
C ILE A 219 2.58 -19.30 -10.46
N GLY A 220 2.28 -20.27 -11.32
CA GLY A 220 3.02 -20.61 -12.52
C GLY A 220 2.60 -19.81 -13.76
N LYS A 221 2.92 -20.36 -14.95
CA LYS A 221 2.86 -19.63 -16.24
C LYS A 221 1.45 -19.60 -16.84
N GLU A 222 0.72 -20.68 -16.70
CA GLU A 222 -0.64 -20.93 -17.19
C GLU A 222 -1.66 -20.72 -16.06
N ASN A 223 -1.27 -19.91 -15.06
CA ASN A 223 -2.05 -19.62 -13.86
C ASN A 223 -2.28 -20.84 -12.94
N GLU A 224 -1.49 -21.90 -13.11
CA GLU A 224 -1.44 -23.02 -12.19
C GLU A 224 -0.90 -22.58 -10.81
N ALA A 225 -1.48 -23.09 -9.72
CA ALA A 225 -1.10 -22.74 -8.36
C ALA A 225 -0.61 -23.98 -7.60
N TRP A 226 0.57 -23.88 -6.99
CA TRP A 226 1.18 -24.98 -6.25
C TRP A 226 1.59 -24.55 -4.86
N TRP A 227 1.35 -25.40 -3.87
CA TRP A 227 1.91 -25.20 -2.55
C TRP A 227 3.44 -25.23 -2.62
N VAL A 228 4.09 -24.22 -2.05
CA VAL A 228 5.54 -24.14 -2.02
C VAL A 228 6.06 -25.18 -1.02
N ARG A 229 6.66 -26.25 -1.54
CA ARG A 229 7.26 -27.32 -0.72
C ARG A 229 8.77 -27.18 -0.51
N LYS A 230 9.44 -26.33 -1.29
CA LYS A 230 10.90 -26.12 -1.20
C LYS A 230 11.24 -24.98 -0.23
N GLU A 231 12.03 -25.28 0.79
CA GLU A 231 12.43 -24.33 1.85
C GLU A 231 13.15 -23.09 1.31
N GLU A 232 14.00 -23.23 0.29
CA GLU A 232 14.67 -22.10 -0.36
C GLU A 232 13.67 -21.10 -0.97
N ASN A 233 12.60 -21.61 -1.60
CA ASN A 233 11.56 -20.76 -2.18
C ASN A 233 10.76 -20.04 -1.09
N ILE A 234 10.51 -20.70 0.05
CA ILE A 234 9.88 -20.08 1.23
C ILE A 234 10.77 -18.96 1.76
N LYS A 235 12.06 -19.22 1.96
CA LYS A 235 13.04 -18.22 2.42
C LYS A 235 13.11 -17.03 1.46
N LYS A 236 13.15 -17.29 0.15
CA LYS A 236 13.14 -16.26 -0.89
C LYS A 236 11.87 -15.40 -0.83
N ALA A 237 10.68 -16.01 -0.82
CA ALA A 237 9.40 -15.31 -0.73
C ALA A 237 9.33 -14.44 0.53
N ARG A 238 9.72 -15.00 1.69
CA ARG A 238 9.77 -14.27 2.95
C ARG A 238 10.81 -13.14 2.94
N GLY A 239 11.95 -13.33 2.28
CA GLY A 239 12.96 -12.29 2.11
C GLY A 239 12.45 -11.09 1.31
N ILE A 240 11.71 -11.36 0.22
CA ILE A 240 11.04 -10.35 -0.59
C ILE A 240 10.06 -9.54 0.24
N TYR A 241 9.20 -10.24 0.99
CA TYR A 241 8.22 -9.61 1.85
C TYR A 241 8.89 -8.76 2.92
N LYS A 242 9.89 -9.30 3.62
CA LYS A 242 10.65 -8.56 4.66
C LYS A 242 11.31 -7.30 4.11
N ALA A 243 11.98 -7.39 2.96
CA ALA A 243 12.62 -6.23 2.32
C ALA A 243 11.60 -5.14 1.92
N SER A 244 10.42 -5.56 1.48
CA SER A 244 9.34 -4.65 1.13
C SER A 244 8.74 -3.95 2.35
N VAL A 245 8.48 -4.73 3.40
CA VAL A 245 7.97 -4.24 4.69
C VAL A 245 8.94 -3.26 5.34
N ALA A 246 10.26 -3.48 5.21
CA ALA A 246 11.25 -2.53 5.70
C ALA A 246 11.11 -1.17 5.01
N LYS A 247 10.89 -1.15 3.68
CA LYS A 247 10.72 0.09 2.92
C LYS A 247 9.47 0.86 3.32
N THR A 248 8.34 0.19 3.58
CA THR A 248 7.11 0.88 3.99
C THR A 248 7.20 1.42 5.41
N GLN A 249 7.93 0.75 6.30
CA GLN A 249 8.16 1.22 7.68
C GLN A 249 9.04 2.45 7.78
N LEU A 250 9.93 2.67 6.81
CA LEU A 250 10.75 3.88 6.73
C LEU A 250 9.92 5.11 6.34
N LEU A 251 8.70 4.92 5.81
CA LEU A 251 7.77 5.99 5.51
C LEU A 251 6.98 6.39 6.75
N LEU A 252 7.64 7.13 7.64
CA LEU A 252 6.97 7.83 8.73
C LEU A 252 6.11 8.97 8.17
N PRO A 253 4.99 9.31 8.85
CA PRO A 253 4.23 10.51 8.52
C PRO A 253 5.15 11.73 8.52
N GLU A 254 5.12 12.52 7.44
CA GLU A 254 5.65 13.88 7.47
C GLU A 254 5.00 14.62 8.65
N ALA A 255 5.78 15.44 9.36
CA ALA A 255 5.19 16.35 10.33
C ALA A 255 4.10 17.17 9.62
N PRO A 256 2.92 17.39 10.22
CA PRO A 256 1.95 18.28 9.62
C PRO A 256 2.65 19.61 9.33
N LYS A 257 2.54 20.11 8.10
CA LYS A 257 2.99 21.47 7.81
C LYS A 257 2.32 22.38 8.83
N PRO A 258 3.06 23.26 9.53
CA PRO A 258 2.42 24.20 10.43
C PRO A 258 1.29 24.89 9.64
N PRO A 259 0.13 25.12 10.27
CA PRO A 259 -0.95 25.83 9.59
C PRO A 259 -0.35 27.08 8.96
N LYS A 260 -0.70 27.35 7.67
CA LYS A 260 -0.30 28.61 7.03
C LYS A 260 -0.59 29.73 8.04
N PRO A 261 0.36 30.63 8.35
CA PRO A 261 0.10 31.71 9.29
C PRO A 261 -1.18 32.40 8.82
N GLN A 262 -2.25 32.22 9.57
CA GLN A 262 -3.45 33.01 9.36
C GLN A 262 -3.02 34.40 9.81
N VAL A 263 -2.81 35.29 8.85
CA VAL A 263 -2.71 36.71 9.14
C VAL A 263 -4.05 37.07 9.77
N TYR A 264 -4.10 37.04 11.10
CA TYR A 264 -5.14 37.73 11.83
C TYR A 264 -4.91 39.19 11.50
N ILE A 265 -5.70 39.72 10.56
CA ILE A 265 -5.82 41.17 10.40
C ILE A 265 -6.10 41.69 11.81
N LEU A 266 -5.19 42.51 12.35
CA LEU A 266 -5.21 43.02 13.72
C LEU A 266 -6.59 43.56 14.13
N SER A 267 -7.44 43.92 13.17
CA SER A 267 -8.82 44.34 13.34
C SER A 267 -9.73 43.32 14.05
N LYS A 268 -9.54 42.00 13.89
CA LYS A 268 -10.38 40.99 14.59
C LYS A 268 -9.95 40.77 16.04
N LEU A 269 -8.64 40.81 16.32
CA LEU A 269 -8.11 40.70 17.70
C LEU A 269 -8.50 41.94 18.53
N LEU A 270 -8.43 43.13 17.93
CA LEU A 270 -8.87 44.39 18.56
C LEU A 270 -10.37 44.40 18.89
N LYS A 271 -11.23 43.84 18.03
CA LYS A 271 -12.68 43.69 18.33
C LYS A 271 -12.92 42.75 19.51
N TYR A 272 -12.15 41.67 19.62
CA TYR A 272 -12.25 40.71 20.72
C TYR A 272 -11.74 41.31 22.05
N ILE A 273 -10.60 42.01 22.04
CA ILE A 273 -10.04 42.70 23.21
C ILE A 273 -10.97 43.83 23.69
N ARG A 274 -11.54 44.65 22.78
CA ARG A 274 -12.52 45.69 23.12
C ARG A 274 -13.82 45.11 23.70
N LYS A 275 -14.23 43.92 23.25
CA LYS A 275 -15.40 43.21 23.81
C LYS A 275 -15.14 42.74 25.24
N ILE A 276 -13.95 42.21 25.53
CA ILE A 276 -13.54 41.82 26.89
C ILE A 276 -13.42 43.04 27.81
N ALA A 277 -12.85 44.15 27.33
CA ALA A 277 -12.70 45.38 28.12
C ALA A 277 -14.04 46.08 28.44
N ARG A 278 -15.09 45.89 27.61
CA ARG A 278 -16.45 46.38 27.92
C ARG A 278 -17.16 45.47 28.94
N ILE A 279 -16.91 44.17 28.91
CA ILE A 279 -17.51 43.21 29.86
C ILE A 279 -16.93 43.41 31.27
N SER A 280 -15.67 43.83 31.42
CA SER A 280 -15.08 44.10 32.74
C SER A 280 -15.53 45.44 33.36
N LYS A 281 -15.92 46.44 32.55
CA LYS A 281 -16.42 47.74 33.05
C LYS A 281 -17.91 47.75 33.43
N GLY A 282 -18.67 46.72 33.07
CA GLY A 282 -20.10 46.59 33.41
C GLY A 282 -20.40 45.81 34.70
N ARG A 283 -19.39 45.48 35.51
CA ARG A 283 -19.55 44.76 36.79
C ARG A 283 -19.13 45.58 38.02
N GLN A 284 -18.94 46.89 37.87
CA GLN A 284 -18.77 47.84 38.97
C GLN A 284 -19.66 49.06 38.72
N ALA A 285 -20.96 48.89 38.95
CA ALA A 285 -21.94 49.94 39.21
C ALA A 285 -23.18 49.25 39.80
#